data_AF-A0A7C4X3T9-F1
#
_entry.id   AF-A0A7C4X3T9-F1
#
_cell.length_a   1.000
_cell.length_b   1.000
_cell.length_c   1.000
_cell.angle_alpha   90.00
_cell.angle_beta   90.00
_cell.angle_gamma   90.00
#
_symmetry.space_group_name_H-M   'P 1'
#
loop_
_entity.id
_entity.type
_entity.pdbx_description
1 polymer ?
#
loop_
_entity_poly.entity_id
_entity_poly.type
_entity_poly.pdbx_seq_one_letter_code
_entity_poly.pdbx_strand_id
1 'polypeptide(L)'
;MRSIETVPYEGEYVYCFEVADNLHGLVTIDGVFVGQSFGYTGYKNARFGRIECHEAINAYARDILVRTMEIAESHQYEVVHGIVDSVWLRPKPDADAIEKMREHIAGSIGLPIELEGRYKWIAFLPCKTTGVGALNRYYGLLENDEFKLRGIELRKHDTPEFINICQEAMLGELSYASNAAEFRERIPRAVDILRWTAKRVLDRAIPVHQFILTKSVSRTLPEYVVLTATAAALKQMEKRGFSVEPGEMIRYILLDARARESERKVRVAEFLQGDEEPDAWEYIRLLCRSGQTLLAPFGFTELKLLDLCRDLSDVSTPDSEAAIHVREDYKSHGHSRARGGVGYKRPWNAEDPPEPEADEA
;
A
#
# COMPACT_ATOMS: atom_id res chain seq x y z
N MET A 1 -14.45 -34.82 42.06
CA MET A 1 -14.24 -35.92 41.09
C MET A 1 -15.59 -36.22 40.46
N ARG A 2 -15.87 -35.66 39.28
CA ARG A 2 -17.08 -35.95 38.50
C ARG A 2 -16.61 -36.64 37.22
N SER A 3 -17.21 -37.80 36.93
CA SER A 3 -16.83 -38.72 35.86
C SER A 3 -17.00 -38.09 34.47
N ILE A 4 -16.16 -38.51 33.53
CA ILE A 4 -16.30 -38.23 32.10
C ILE A 4 -17.15 -39.36 31.50
N GLU A 5 -18.26 -39.00 30.85
CA GLU A 5 -19.00 -39.92 29.98
C GLU A 5 -18.45 -39.81 28.56
N THR A 6 -18.03 -40.93 27.99
CA THR A 6 -17.64 -41.04 26.58
C THR A 6 -18.85 -41.48 25.78
N VAL A 7 -19.38 -40.60 24.92
CA VAL A 7 -20.52 -40.89 24.05
C VAL A 7 -20.01 -41.30 22.67
N PRO A 8 -20.48 -42.42 22.07
CA PRO A 8 -20.11 -42.79 20.70
C PRO A 8 -20.87 -41.95 19.67
N TYR A 9 -20.23 -41.73 18.52
CA TYR A 9 -20.70 -40.87 17.44
C TYR A 9 -21.71 -41.58 16.53
N GLU A 10 -22.91 -41.01 16.35
CA GLU A 10 -23.99 -41.48 15.47
C GLU A 10 -24.46 -40.37 14.50
N GLY A 11 -23.60 -39.93 13.59
CA GLY A 11 -23.98 -38.95 12.55
C GLY A 11 -23.21 -39.14 11.25
N GLU A 12 -23.85 -38.89 10.10
CA GLU A 12 -23.26 -39.16 8.78
C GLU A 12 -22.42 -37.99 8.22
N TYR A 13 -22.39 -36.82 8.88
CA TYR A 13 -21.66 -35.64 8.40
C TYR A 13 -20.99 -34.85 9.53
N VAL A 14 -19.79 -34.32 9.23
CA VAL A 14 -19.07 -33.34 10.05
C VAL A 14 -19.32 -31.95 9.46
N TYR A 15 -19.89 -31.03 10.23
CA TYR A 15 -20.04 -29.64 9.81
C TYR A 15 -18.78 -28.85 10.18
N CYS A 16 -18.19 -28.18 9.18
CA CYS A 16 -17.15 -27.18 9.38
C CYS A 16 -17.83 -25.83 9.61
N PHE A 17 -17.64 -25.23 10.78
CA PHE A 17 -18.03 -23.85 11.04
C PHE A 17 -16.80 -22.96 10.91
N GLU A 18 -16.89 -21.93 10.08
CA GLU A 18 -15.91 -20.86 9.99
C GLU A 18 -16.50 -19.59 10.61
N VAL A 19 -15.67 -18.79 11.28
CA VAL A 19 -16.12 -17.55 11.92
C VAL A 19 -16.36 -16.49 10.85
N ALA A 20 -17.51 -15.82 10.91
CA ALA A 20 -17.96 -14.89 9.88
C ALA A 20 -17.06 -13.65 9.69
N ASP A 21 -16.16 -13.35 10.65
CA ASP A 21 -15.27 -12.19 10.61
C ASP A 21 -13.84 -12.50 11.10
N ASN A 22 -12.87 -11.73 10.59
CA ASN A 22 -11.45 -11.80 10.94
C ASN A 22 -11.19 -11.31 12.38
N LEU A 23 -11.27 -12.21 13.37
CA LEU A 23 -10.75 -11.92 14.70
C LEU A 23 -9.21 -11.91 14.66
N HIS A 24 -8.59 -11.04 15.46
CA HIS A 24 -7.15 -11.09 15.74
C HIS A 24 -6.93 -11.82 17.11
N GLY A 25 -6.26 -13.01 17.12
CA GLY A 25 -6.14 -14.04 18.23
C GLY A 25 -4.77 -14.69 18.69
N LEU A 26 -4.52 -14.99 20.00
CA LEU A 26 -3.56 -15.85 20.78
C LEU A 26 -4.43 -16.80 21.61
N VAL A 27 -4.01 -18.03 21.79
CA VAL A 27 -4.76 -18.99 22.60
C VAL A 27 -4.22 -19.03 24.03
N THR A 28 -5.09 -18.92 25.05
CA THR A 28 -4.80 -19.45 26.40
C THR A 28 -5.56 -20.76 26.60
N ILE A 29 -5.01 -21.64 27.45
CA ILE A 29 -5.66 -22.88 27.90
C ILE A 29 -7.09 -22.53 28.34
N ASP A 30 -8.09 -23.23 27.79
CA ASP A 30 -9.56 -22.99 27.84
C ASP A 30 -10.24 -22.36 26.58
N GLY A 31 -9.52 -22.21 25.47
CA GLY A 31 -10.16 -22.02 24.14
C GLY A 31 -10.58 -20.59 23.78
N VAL A 32 -9.99 -19.57 24.40
CA VAL A 32 -10.20 -18.14 24.05
C VAL A 32 -9.07 -17.63 23.14
N PHE A 33 -9.42 -16.84 22.12
CA PHE A 33 -8.56 -16.32 21.03
C PHE A 33 -8.24 -14.81 21.22
N VAL A 34 -6.96 -14.42 21.37
CA VAL A 34 -6.42 -13.07 21.75
C VAL A 34 -5.17 -12.55 20.98
N GLY A 35 -5.29 -12.01 19.79
CA GLY A 35 -4.14 -11.85 18.86
C GLY A 35 -4.08 -10.44 18.49
N GLN A 36 -2.86 -10.00 18.28
CA GLN A 36 -2.37 -8.75 18.82
C GLN A 36 -1.83 -8.84 20.26
N SER A 37 -1.43 -9.99 20.80
CA SER A 37 -0.71 -9.99 22.09
C SER A 37 0.65 -9.32 22.03
N PHE A 38 1.39 -9.49 20.94
CA PHE A 38 2.69 -8.86 20.74
C PHE A 38 2.57 -7.32 20.80
N GLY A 39 1.67 -6.74 20.02
CA GLY A 39 1.38 -5.30 20.06
C GLY A 39 0.81 -4.84 21.40
N TYR A 40 -0.03 -5.67 22.03
CA TYR A 40 -0.61 -5.39 23.35
C TYR A 40 0.46 -5.28 24.44
N THR A 41 1.45 -6.18 24.47
CA THR A 41 2.54 -6.11 25.47
C THR A 41 3.35 -4.83 25.39
N GLY A 42 3.50 -4.26 24.19
CA GLY A 42 4.22 -3.00 23.97
C GLY A 42 3.37 -1.72 24.09
N TYR A 43 2.04 -1.83 24.22
CA TYR A 43 1.18 -0.65 24.29
C TYR A 43 1.16 -0.05 25.69
N LYS A 44 1.62 1.21 25.82
CA LYS A 44 1.77 1.90 27.11
C LYS A 44 0.50 1.98 27.97
N ASN A 45 -0.69 1.98 27.36
CA ASN A 45 -1.97 2.06 28.07
C ASN A 45 -2.67 0.70 28.18
N ALA A 46 -2.02 -0.40 27.77
CA ALA A 46 -2.59 -1.73 27.93
C ALA A 46 -2.61 -2.12 29.41
N ARG A 47 -3.77 -2.59 29.89
CA ARG A 47 -3.98 -2.99 31.29
C ARG A 47 -2.97 -4.05 31.76
N PHE A 48 -2.60 -4.98 30.87
CA PHE A 48 -1.56 -5.98 31.12
C PHE A 48 -0.33 -5.79 30.20
N GLY A 49 -0.08 -4.56 29.76
CA GLY A 49 1.14 -4.19 29.03
C GLY A 49 2.39 -4.43 29.88
N ARG A 50 3.40 -5.05 29.28
CA ARG A 50 4.69 -5.38 29.89
C ARG A 50 5.77 -5.21 28.84
N ILE A 51 6.48 -4.08 28.91
CA ILE A 51 7.48 -3.72 27.92
C ILE A 51 8.62 -4.75 27.88
N GLU A 52 8.95 -5.33 29.03
CA GLU A 52 9.96 -6.38 29.19
C GLU A 52 9.57 -7.64 28.41
N CYS A 53 8.27 -8.00 28.39
CA CYS A 53 7.78 -9.11 27.57
C CYS A 53 7.91 -8.77 26.07
N HIS A 54 7.58 -7.55 25.67
CA HIS A 54 7.72 -7.10 24.28
C HIS A 54 9.19 -7.13 23.82
N GLU A 55 10.11 -6.70 24.69
CA GLU A 55 11.55 -6.73 24.45
C GLU A 55 12.08 -8.17 24.38
N ALA A 56 11.66 -9.04 25.29
CA ALA A 56 12.04 -10.46 25.28
C ALA A 56 11.58 -11.16 24.00
N ILE A 57 10.32 -10.96 23.58
CA ILE A 57 9.80 -11.52 22.32
C ILE A 57 10.65 -11.04 21.13
N ASN A 58 10.97 -9.74 21.07
CA ASN A 58 11.82 -9.20 20.01
C ASN A 58 13.26 -9.73 20.05
N ALA A 59 13.81 -10.02 21.23
CA ALA A 59 15.14 -10.61 21.36
C ALA A 59 15.17 -12.02 20.76
N TYR A 60 14.21 -12.88 21.14
CA TYR A 60 14.08 -14.22 20.56
C TYR A 60 13.79 -14.17 19.05
N ALA A 61 12.92 -13.26 18.60
CA ALA A 61 12.62 -13.12 17.17
C ALA A 61 13.88 -12.75 16.35
N ARG A 62 14.75 -11.88 16.89
CA ARG A 62 16.01 -11.54 16.21
C ARG A 62 16.99 -12.71 16.17
N ASP A 63 17.12 -13.47 17.26
CA ASP A 63 17.97 -14.67 17.30
C ASP A 63 17.51 -15.72 16.28
N ILE A 64 16.20 -15.97 16.23
CA ILE A 64 15.54 -16.83 15.24
C ILE A 64 15.81 -16.34 13.81
N LEU A 65 15.70 -15.02 13.57
CA LEU A 65 15.92 -14.43 12.26
C LEU A 65 17.38 -14.59 11.81
N VAL A 66 18.35 -14.32 12.67
CA VAL A 66 19.78 -14.50 12.39
C VAL A 66 20.07 -15.95 12.02
N ARG A 67 19.60 -16.90 12.84
CA ARG A 67 19.79 -18.32 12.57
C ARG A 67 19.12 -18.77 11.26
N THR A 68 17.96 -18.21 10.94
CA THR A 68 17.28 -18.43 9.65
C THR A 68 18.15 -17.97 8.48
N MET A 69 18.76 -16.79 8.60
CA MET A 69 19.65 -16.22 7.58
C MET A 69 20.91 -17.07 7.38
N GLU A 70 21.56 -17.49 8.46
CA GLU A 70 22.75 -18.37 8.41
C GLU A 70 22.44 -19.72 7.74
N ILE A 71 21.29 -20.32 8.06
CA ILE A 71 20.85 -21.56 7.41
C ILE A 71 20.60 -21.31 5.93
N ALA A 72 19.89 -20.26 5.54
CA ALA A 72 19.64 -19.93 4.14
C ALA A 72 20.96 -19.78 3.35
N GLU A 73 21.95 -19.09 3.93
CA GLU A 73 23.28 -18.90 3.32
C GLU A 73 24.04 -20.23 3.16
N SER A 74 23.94 -21.14 4.14
CA SER A 74 24.53 -22.49 4.03
C SER A 74 23.94 -23.34 2.89
N HIS A 75 22.70 -23.03 2.48
CA HIS A 75 22.00 -23.64 1.34
C HIS A 75 22.21 -22.87 0.03
N GLN A 76 23.24 -22.01 -0.03
CA GLN A 76 23.58 -21.18 -1.20
C GLN A 76 22.48 -20.19 -1.62
N TYR A 77 21.74 -19.64 -0.65
CA TYR A 77 20.89 -18.47 -0.87
C TYR A 77 21.62 -17.19 -0.43
N GLU A 78 21.30 -16.08 -1.07
CA GLU A 78 21.65 -14.74 -0.62
C GLU A 78 20.44 -14.13 0.09
N VAL A 79 20.67 -13.55 1.27
CA VAL A 79 19.64 -12.80 1.99
C VAL A 79 19.55 -11.39 1.42
N VAL A 80 18.45 -11.10 0.73
CA VAL A 80 18.20 -9.79 0.10
C VAL A 80 17.60 -8.81 1.11
N HIS A 81 16.68 -9.29 1.95
CA HIS A 81 16.01 -8.48 2.96
C HIS A 81 15.46 -9.36 4.08
N GLY A 82 15.23 -8.79 5.26
CA GLY A 82 14.62 -9.48 6.39
C GLY A 82 13.89 -8.52 7.31
N ILE A 83 12.69 -8.94 7.75
CA ILE A 83 11.92 -8.29 8.81
C ILE A 83 11.68 -9.29 9.94
N VAL A 84 10.95 -8.88 10.99
CA VAL A 84 10.79 -9.65 12.23
C VAL A 84 10.30 -11.08 12.00
N ASP A 85 9.44 -11.31 11.02
CA ASP A 85 8.77 -12.60 10.78
C ASP A 85 8.98 -13.17 9.36
N SER A 86 9.80 -12.53 8.53
CA SER A 86 9.97 -12.95 7.13
C SER A 86 11.32 -12.54 6.55
N VAL A 87 11.82 -13.37 5.63
CA VAL A 87 13.07 -13.15 4.89
C VAL A 87 12.83 -13.26 3.39
N TRP A 88 13.55 -12.45 2.61
CA TRP A 88 13.57 -12.49 1.16
C TRP A 88 14.92 -13.03 0.72
N LEU A 89 14.88 -14.11 -0.04
CA LEU A 89 16.05 -14.86 -0.45
C LEU A 89 16.18 -14.84 -1.96
N ARG A 90 17.42 -14.81 -2.45
CA ARG A 90 17.77 -14.98 -3.86
C ARG A 90 18.63 -16.24 -4.01
N PRO A 91 18.23 -17.23 -4.83
CA PRO A 91 19.05 -18.42 -5.04
C PRO A 91 20.34 -18.07 -5.80
N LYS A 92 21.48 -18.62 -5.39
CA LYS A 92 22.70 -18.68 -6.20
C LYS A 92 22.61 -19.85 -7.19
N PRO A 93 23.51 -19.94 -8.20
CA PRO A 93 23.44 -20.99 -9.23
C PRO A 93 23.46 -22.43 -8.69
N ASP A 94 24.06 -22.64 -7.52
CA ASP A 94 24.21 -23.91 -6.81
C ASP A 94 23.30 -24.03 -5.57
N ALA A 95 22.25 -23.21 -5.50
CA ALA A 95 21.23 -23.26 -4.46
C ALA A 95 20.59 -24.64 -4.33
N ASP A 96 20.50 -25.12 -3.09
CA ASP A 96 19.68 -26.28 -2.75
C ASP A 96 18.20 -25.98 -3.07
N ALA A 97 17.40 -27.03 -3.30
CA ALA A 97 15.95 -26.87 -3.45
C ALA A 97 15.36 -26.18 -2.20
N ILE A 98 14.43 -25.23 -2.42
CA ILE A 98 13.90 -24.38 -1.34
C ILE A 98 13.26 -25.21 -0.21
N GLU A 99 12.67 -26.36 -0.53
CA GLU A 99 12.09 -27.32 0.40
C GLU A 99 13.13 -27.89 1.37
N LYS A 100 14.32 -28.26 0.88
CA LYS A 100 15.41 -28.78 1.71
C LYS A 100 15.90 -27.73 2.71
N MET A 101 16.00 -26.48 2.27
CA MET A 101 16.30 -25.35 3.15
C MET A 101 15.16 -25.13 4.17
N ARG A 102 13.89 -25.14 3.75
CA ARG A 102 12.73 -25.00 4.64
C ARG A 102 12.72 -26.07 5.74
N GLU A 103 12.96 -27.32 5.38
CA GLU A 103 13.05 -28.43 6.33
C GLU A 103 14.21 -28.24 7.32
N HIS A 104 15.38 -27.81 6.85
CA HIS A 104 16.52 -27.53 7.72
C HIS A 104 16.22 -26.41 8.73
N ILE A 105 15.58 -25.32 8.27
CA ILE A 105 15.20 -24.23 9.16
C ILE A 105 14.13 -24.69 10.15
N ALA A 106 13.07 -25.37 9.69
CA ALA A 106 12.00 -25.85 10.56
C ALA A 106 12.52 -26.83 11.63
N GLY A 107 13.42 -27.76 11.26
CA GLY A 107 14.06 -28.68 12.19
C GLY A 107 15.01 -28.00 13.19
N SER A 108 15.66 -26.90 12.80
CA SER A 108 16.60 -26.16 13.65
C SER A 108 15.91 -25.21 14.62
N ILE A 109 14.82 -24.58 14.20
CA ILE A 109 14.11 -23.53 14.93
C ILE A 109 12.90 -24.09 15.70
N GLY A 110 12.33 -25.21 15.24
CA GLY A 110 11.13 -25.81 15.82
C GLY A 110 9.84 -25.05 15.47
N LEU A 111 9.89 -24.17 14.47
CA LEU A 111 8.74 -23.40 13.97
C LEU A 111 8.49 -23.74 12.50
N PRO A 112 7.22 -23.92 12.08
CA PRO A 112 6.90 -24.12 10.68
C PRO A 112 7.18 -22.84 9.89
N ILE A 113 7.77 -22.99 8.70
CA ILE A 113 8.07 -21.87 7.80
C ILE A 113 7.33 -22.09 6.49
N GLU A 114 6.56 -21.08 6.09
CA GLU A 114 5.79 -21.08 4.85
C GLU A 114 6.52 -20.33 3.73
N LEU A 115 6.50 -20.91 2.53
CA LEU A 115 6.88 -20.21 1.32
C LEU A 115 5.69 -19.40 0.85
N GLU A 116 5.73 -18.08 1.05
CA GLU A 116 4.61 -17.21 0.68
C GLU A 116 4.47 -17.05 -0.85
N GLY A 117 5.58 -17.05 -1.58
CA GLY A 117 5.56 -16.95 -3.04
C GLY A 117 6.91 -16.58 -3.63
N ARG A 118 6.98 -16.64 -4.96
CA ARG A 118 8.14 -16.23 -5.76
C ARG A 118 7.82 -14.93 -6.48
N TYR A 119 8.79 -14.00 -6.50
CA TYR A 119 8.64 -12.70 -7.14
C TYR A 119 9.28 -12.70 -8.52
N LYS A 120 8.58 -12.13 -9.51
CA LYS A 120 9.18 -11.66 -10.77
C LYS A 120 10.18 -10.53 -10.46
N TRP A 121 9.76 -9.60 -9.62
CA TRP A 121 10.60 -8.51 -9.11
C TRP A 121 10.03 -7.96 -7.79
N ILE A 122 10.90 -7.34 -7.00
CA ILE A 122 10.54 -6.63 -5.76
C ILE A 122 11.45 -5.41 -5.58
N ALA A 123 10.87 -4.33 -5.08
CA ALA A 123 11.54 -3.08 -4.76
C ALA A 123 11.38 -2.74 -3.28
N PHE A 124 12.50 -2.65 -2.56
CA PHE A 124 12.55 -2.21 -1.17
C PHE A 124 12.76 -0.70 -1.12
N LEU A 125 11.88 0.00 -0.41
CA LEU A 125 11.90 1.45 -0.35
C LEU A 125 12.79 1.96 0.80
N PRO A 126 13.53 3.06 0.60
CA PRO A 126 14.28 3.70 1.68
C PRO A 126 13.33 4.31 2.72
N CYS A 127 13.80 4.37 3.95
CA CYS A 127 13.18 5.12 5.03
C CYS A 127 13.33 6.61 4.75
N LYS A 128 12.20 7.35 4.84
CA LYS A 128 12.16 8.79 4.57
C LYS A 128 13.04 9.60 5.53
N THR A 129 13.31 9.07 6.73
CA THR A 129 13.99 9.80 7.80
C THR A 129 15.47 9.47 7.90
N THR A 130 15.88 8.25 7.54
CA THR A 130 17.27 7.77 7.76
C THR A 130 17.99 7.35 6.49
N GLY A 131 17.31 7.27 5.33
CA GLY A 131 17.92 6.85 4.06
C GLY A 131 18.26 5.36 3.97
N VAL A 132 18.29 4.64 5.09
CA VAL A 132 18.39 3.17 5.17
C VAL A 132 17.05 2.55 4.78
N GLY A 133 17.03 1.34 4.20
CA GLY A 133 15.80 0.61 3.85
C GLY A 133 14.76 0.66 4.98
N ALA A 134 13.56 1.16 4.68
CA ALA A 134 12.46 1.04 5.63
C ALA A 134 12.01 -0.41 5.61
N LEU A 135 12.32 -1.15 6.68
CA LEU A 135 12.08 -2.59 6.80
C LEU A 135 10.69 -3.00 6.28
N ASN A 136 9.66 -2.20 6.54
CA ASN A 136 8.27 -2.50 6.22
C ASN A 136 7.70 -1.76 4.99
N ARG A 137 8.54 -1.18 4.12
CA ARG A 137 8.10 -0.47 2.91
C ARG A 137 8.67 -1.13 1.66
N TYR A 138 7.84 -1.87 0.95
CA TYR A 138 8.23 -2.54 -0.28
C TYR A 138 7.02 -2.82 -1.16
N TYR A 139 7.29 -3.06 -2.43
CA TYR A 139 6.29 -3.56 -3.37
C TYR A 139 6.94 -4.50 -4.37
N GLY A 140 6.19 -5.51 -4.82
CA GLY A 140 6.68 -6.47 -5.80
C GLY A 140 5.55 -7.18 -6.51
N LEU A 141 5.88 -7.82 -7.62
CA LEU A 141 4.97 -8.64 -8.40
C LEU A 141 5.37 -10.11 -8.24
N LEU A 142 4.42 -10.94 -7.84
CA LEU A 142 4.59 -12.38 -7.73
C LEU A 142 4.50 -13.06 -9.11
N GLU A 143 4.99 -14.30 -9.20
CA GLU A 143 4.91 -15.10 -10.44
C GLU A 143 3.46 -15.33 -10.91
N ASN A 144 2.51 -15.35 -9.98
CA ASN A 144 1.07 -15.45 -10.24
C ASN A 144 0.41 -14.11 -10.64
N ASP A 145 1.21 -13.08 -10.93
CA ASP A 145 0.74 -11.75 -11.32
C ASP A 145 -0.05 -10.98 -10.24
N GLU A 146 0.19 -11.34 -8.99
CA GLU A 146 -0.35 -10.63 -7.84
C GLU A 146 0.68 -9.64 -7.27
N PHE A 147 0.25 -8.40 -7.10
CA PHE A 147 1.01 -7.38 -6.42
C PHE A 147 1.00 -7.61 -4.92
N LYS A 148 2.17 -7.55 -4.31
CA LYS A 148 2.31 -7.47 -2.86
C LYS A 148 2.83 -6.10 -2.47
N LEU A 149 1.98 -5.32 -1.79
CA LEU A 149 2.25 -3.93 -1.43
C LEU A 149 2.28 -3.79 0.09
N ARG A 150 3.35 -3.18 0.62
CA ARG A 150 3.55 -2.99 2.06
C ARG A 150 4.10 -1.60 2.34
N GLY A 151 3.43 -0.86 3.22
CA GLY A 151 3.79 0.53 3.53
C GLY A 151 3.66 1.49 2.34
N ILE A 152 2.92 1.05 1.31
CA ILE A 152 2.44 1.80 0.15
C ILE A 152 0.98 1.40 -0.01
N GLU A 153 0.10 2.38 0.02
CA GLU A 153 -1.34 2.19 -0.17
C GLU A 153 -1.67 2.69 -1.57
N LEU A 154 -2.32 1.85 -2.40
CA LEU A 154 -2.78 2.22 -3.73
C LEU A 154 -3.80 3.36 -3.69
N ARG A 155 -4.68 3.32 -2.67
CA ARG A 155 -5.77 4.27 -2.48
C ARG A 155 -5.71 4.83 -1.08
N LYS A 156 -5.08 5.99 -0.98
CA LYS A 156 -5.09 6.74 0.26
C LYS A 156 -6.30 7.65 0.29
N HIS A 157 -7.14 7.49 1.31
CA HIS A 157 -8.33 8.33 1.52
C HIS A 157 -7.98 9.82 1.63
N ASP A 158 -6.76 10.14 2.07
CA ASP A 158 -6.25 11.50 2.26
C ASP A 158 -5.53 12.08 1.04
N THR A 159 -5.50 11.32 -0.07
CA THR A 159 -4.86 11.66 -1.33
C THR A 159 -5.92 11.85 -2.43
N PRO A 160 -5.80 12.88 -3.29
CA PRO A 160 -6.73 13.11 -4.39
C PRO A 160 -6.86 11.90 -5.31
N GLU A 161 -8.07 11.68 -5.81
CA GLU A 161 -8.43 10.51 -6.61
C GLU A 161 -7.55 10.37 -7.86
N PHE A 162 -7.31 11.46 -8.59
CA PHE A 162 -6.48 11.42 -9.81
C PHE A 162 -5.03 10.98 -9.53
N ILE A 163 -4.52 11.23 -8.32
CA ILE A 163 -3.17 10.81 -7.91
C ILE A 163 -3.15 9.30 -7.61
N ASN A 164 -4.21 8.77 -6.98
CA ASN A 164 -4.36 7.32 -6.79
C ASN A 164 -4.45 6.61 -8.15
N ILE A 165 -5.26 7.15 -9.08
CA ILE A 165 -5.38 6.64 -10.47
C ILE A 165 -4.01 6.63 -11.17
N CYS A 166 -3.26 7.74 -11.08
CA CYS A 166 -1.92 7.80 -11.67
C CYS A 166 -0.97 6.76 -11.05
N GLN A 167 -0.97 6.59 -9.73
CA GLN A 167 -0.10 5.62 -9.07
C GLN A 167 -0.45 4.18 -9.48
N GLU A 168 -1.74 3.86 -9.58
CA GLU A 168 -2.24 2.58 -10.08
C GLU A 168 -1.81 2.34 -11.54
N ALA A 169 -1.91 3.35 -12.41
CA ALA A 169 -1.47 3.25 -13.80
C ALA A 169 0.06 3.06 -13.91
N MET A 170 0.85 3.77 -13.10
CA MET A 170 2.31 3.56 -13.02
C MET A 170 2.65 2.12 -12.61
N LEU A 171 1.96 1.57 -11.61
CA LEU A 171 2.14 0.17 -11.20
C LEU A 171 1.69 -0.80 -12.30
N GLY A 172 0.61 -0.48 -13.02
CA GLY A 172 0.17 -1.22 -14.21
C GLY A 172 1.28 -1.34 -15.25
N GLU A 173 1.94 -0.23 -15.59
CA GLU A 173 3.06 -0.24 -16.54
C GLU A 173 4.26 -1.05 -16.03
N LEU A 174 4.60 -0.93 -14.75
CA LEU A 174 5.68 -1.71 -14.14
C LEU A 174 5.35 -3.22 -14.06
N SER A 175 4.07 -3.59 -14.09
CA SER A 175 3.62 -4.99 -14.00
C SER A 175 3.92 -5.82 -15.25
N TYR A 176 4.23 -5.16 -16.38
CA TYR A 176 4.64 -5.84 -17.60
C TYR A 176 6.07 -6.37 -17.56
N ALA A 177 6.85 -6.01 -16.54
CA ALA A 177 8.19 -6.55 -16.34
C ALA A 177 8.15 -7.95 -15.70
N SER A 178 8.91 -8.87 -16.27
CA SER A 178 9.07 -10.25 -15.76
C SER A 178 10.29 -10.41 -14.86
N ASN A 179 11.19 -9.44 -14.83
CA ASN A 179 12.40 -9.45 -14.01
C ASN A 179 12.88 -8.03 -13.68
N ALA A 180 13.92 -7.92 -12.86
CA ALA A 180 14.48 -6.64 -12.44
C ALA A 180 15.12 -5.81 -13.57
N ALA A 181 15.57 -6.43 -14.67
CA ALA A 181 16.14 -5.70 -15.81
C ALA A 181 15.01 -5.02 -16.60
N GLU A 182 14.00 -5.80 -17.02
CA GLU A 182 12.79 -5.29 -17.67
C GLU A 182 12.09 -4.23 -16.81
N PHE A 183 12.05 -4.41 -15.48
CA PHE A 183 11.48 -3.42 -14.58
C PHE A 183 12.13 -2.04 -14.76
N ARG A 184 13.45 -1.99 -14.89
CA ARG A 184 14.19 -0.71 -15.07
C ARG A 184 13.88 -0.08 -16.43
N GLU A 185 13.70 -0.90 -17.45
CA GLU A 185 13.33 -0.44 -18.80
C GLU A 185 11.90 0.12 -18.87
N ARG A 186 11.01 -0.30 -17.95
CA ARG A 186 9.65 0.21 -17.80
C ARG A 186 9.56 1.54 -17.04
N ILE A 187 10.58 1.91 -16.26
CA ILE A 187 10.56 3.15 -15.45
C ILE A 187 10.29 4.41 -16.29
N PRO A 188 10.92 4.64 -17.46
CA PRO A 188 10.62 5.80 -18.28
C PRO A 188 9.14 5.91 -18.66
N ARG A 189 8.50 4.80 -19.06
CA ARG A 189 7.06 4.79 -19.39
C ARG A 189 6.18 5.08 -18.18
N ALA A 190 6.52 4.56 -17.01
CA ALA A 190 5.83 4.92 -15.77
C ALA A 190 5.99 6.41 -15.41
N VAL A 191 7.16 7.01 -15.69
CA VAL A 191 7.36 8.45 -15.54
C VAL A 191 6.53 9.25 -16.54
N ASP A 192 6.40 8.78 -17.79
CA ASP A 192 5.56 9.43 -18.80
C ASP A 192 4.08 9.43 -18.43
N ILE A 193 3.56 8.38 -17.77
CA ILE A 193 2.19 8.37 -17.20
C ILE A 193 2.02 9.50 -16.18
N LEU A 194 3.02 9.73 -15.32
CA LEU A 194 3.00 10.81 -14.35
C LEU A 194 3.04 12.18 -15.05
N ARG A 195 3.91 12.34 -16.04
CA ARG A 195 4.04 13.58 -16.84
C ARG A 195 2.76 13.88 -17.62
N TRP A 196 2.14 12.88 -18.21
CA TRP A 196 0.83 12.98 -18.86
C TRP A 196 -0.26 13.42 -17.89
N THR A 197 -0.28 12.84 -16.69
CA THR A 197 -1.22 13.26 -15.64
C THR A 197 -0.99 14.72 -15.24
N ALA A 198 0.26 15.15 -15.08
CA ALA A 198 0.60 16.55 -14.82
C ALA A 198 0.14 17.47 -15.96
N LYS A 199 0.31 17.04 -17.23
CA LYS A 199 -0.19 17.78 -18.40
C LYS A 199 -1.72 17.94 -18.34
N ARG A 200 -2.46 16.87 -18.01
CA ARG A 200 -3.92 16.93 -17.83
C ARG A 200 -4.35 17.88 -16.70
N VAL A 201 -3.56 18.00 -15.63
CA VAL A 201 -3.80 19.00 -14.57
C VAL A 201 -3.64 20.42 -15.14
N LEU A 202 -2.56 20.70 -15.88
CA LEU A 202 -2.32 22.02 -16.49
C LEU A 202 -3.36 22.38 -17.55
N ASP A 203 -3.76 21.40 -18.37
CA ASP A 203 -4.76 21.55 -19.42
C ASP A 203 -6.21 21.58 -18.88
N ARG A 204 -6.39 21.50 -17.54
CA ARG A 204 -7.69 21.46 -16.85
C ARG A 204 -8.62 20.34 -17.36
N ALA A 205 -8.03 19.21 -17.76
CA ALA A 205 -8.72 18.05 -18.30
C ALA A 205 -9.09 17.00 -17.23
N ILE A 206 -8.89 17.31 -15.95
CA ILE A 206 -9.27 16.47 -14.81
C ILE A 206 -10.49 17.11 -14.12
N PRO A 207 -11.57 16.36 -13.85
CA PRO A 207 -12.72 16.88 -13.13
C PRO A 207 -12.37 17.38 -11.72
N VAL A 208 -12.98 18.50 -11.31
CA VAL A 208 -12.71 19.14 -10.01
C VAL A 208 -12.88 18.20 -8.81
N HIS A 209 -13.86 17.29 -8.84
CA HIS A 209 -14.08 16.34 -7.75
C HIS A 209 -12.88 15.41 -7.49
N GLN A 210 -12.06 15.13 -8.51
CA GLN A 210 -10.89 14.27 -8.34
C GLN A 210 -9.76 14.96 -7.58
N PHE A 211 -9.81 16.28 -7.40
CA PHE A 211 -8.84 17.06 -6.64
C PHE A 211 -9.12 17.10 -5.13
N ILE A 212 -10.21 16.48 -4.66
CA ILE A 212 -10.61 16.53 -3.25
C ILE A 212 -9.54 15.90 -2.35
N LEU A 213 -9.09 16.67 -1.36
CA LEU A 213 -8.25 16.22 -0.26
C LEU A 213 -9.15 15.93 0.95
N THR A 214 -8.92 14.79 1.60
CA THR A 214 -9.57 14.44 2.87
C THR A 214 -8.55 14.58 4.00
N LYS A 215 -8.90 15.27 5.09
CA LYS A 215 -8.04 15.38 6.27
C LYS A 215 -8.84 15.14 7.55
N SER A 216 -8.28 14.35 8.46
CA SER A 216 -8.81 14.25 9.82
C SER A 216 -8.45 15.51 10.59
N VAL A 217 -9.45 16.09 11.24
CA VAL A 217 -9.30 17.27 12.08
C VAL A 217 -8.74 16.83 13.42
N SER A 218 -7.57 17.33 13.80
CA SER A 218 -6.91 16.96 15.06
C SER A 218 -7.12 17.97 16.19
N ARG A 219 -7.65 19.15 15.86
CA ARG A 219 -7.78 20.32 16.74
C ARG A 219 -8.99 21.14 16.33
N THR A 220 -9.57 21.85 17.28
CA THR A 220 -10.63 22.83 17.06
C THR A 220 -10.09 24.08 16.34
N LEU A 221 -10.98 24.84 15.69
CA LEU A 221 -10.58 26.03 14.92
C LEU A 221 -9.78 27.08 15.74
N PRO A 222 -10.16 27.42 17.00
CA PRO A 222 -9.41 28.39 17.81
C PRO A 222 -7.97 27.97 18.15
N GLU A 223 -7.66 26.68 18.11
CA GLU A 223 -6.33 26.15 18.41
C GLU A 223 -5.34 26.29 17.23
N TYR A 224 -5.81 26.70 16.05
CA TYR A 224 -4.94 26.96 14.90
C TYR A 224 -4.39 28.39 14.93
N VAL A 225 -3.06 28.50 15.12
CA VAL A 225 -2.35 29.79 15.08
C VAL A 225 -2.13 30.29 13.64
N VAL A 226 -2.08 29.38 12.66
CA VAL A 226 -1.82 29.67 11.25
C VAL A 226 -3.00 29.20 10.41
N LEU A 227 -3.40 29.99 9.41
CA LEU A 227 -4.41 29.61 8.43
C LEU A 227 -3.87 28.55 7.46
N THR A 228 -3.86 27.31 7.90
CA THR A 228 -3.61 26.13 7.06
C THR A 228 -4.79 25.86 6.12
N ALA A 229 -4.63 24.96 5.15
CA ALA A 229 -5.74 24.54 4.29
C ALA A 229 -6.90 23.92 5.12
N THR A 230 -6.57 23.09 6.12
CA THR A 230 -7.54 22.54 7.07
C THR A 230 -8.23 23.63 7.89
N ALA A 231 -7.48 24.60 8.44
CA ALA A 231 -8.06 25.70 9.20
C ALA A 231 -8.95 26.61 8.33
N ALA A 232 -8.57 26.83 7.07
CA ALA A 232 -9.39 27.57 6.11
C ALA A 232 -10.69 26.85 5.78
N ALA A 233 -10.65 25.52 5.61
CA ALA A 233 -11.83 24.70 5.38
C ALA A 233 -12.77 24.73 6.61
N LEU A 234 -12.22 24.58 7.83
CA LEU A 234 -12.98 24.69 9.08
C LEU A 234 -13.64 26.06 9.22
N LYS A 235 -12.92 27.14 8.90
CA LYS A 235 -13.47 28.50 8.93
C LYS A 235 -14.62 28.70 7.92
N GLN A 236 -14.58 28.03 6.77
CA GLN A 236 -15.70 28.06 5.81
C GLN A 236 -16.93 27.32 6.34
N MET A 237 -16.73 26.16 6.99
CA MET A 237 -17.80 25.40 7.62
C MET A 237 -18.49 26.22 8.72
N GLU A 238 -17.70 26.81 9.63
CA GLU A 238 -18.20 27.65 10.72
C GLU A 238 -18.99 28.87 10.19
N LYS A 239 -18.49 29.56 9.16
CA LYS A 239 -19.18 30.71 8.54
C LYS A 239 -20.57 30.33 7.98
N ARG A 240 -20.78 29.07 7.61
CA ARG A 240 -22.06 28.54 7.12
C ARG A 240 -22.88 27.82 8.22
N GLY A 241 -22.45 27.89 9.47
CA GLY A 241 -23.16 27.34 10.63
C GLY A 241 -22.92 25.85 10.87
N PHE A 242 -21.90 25.25 10.27
CA PHE A 242 -21.54 23.84 10.50
C PHE A 242 -20.37 23.75 11.47
N SER A 243 -20.49 22.95 12.53
CA SER A 243 -19.38 22.60 13.42
C SER A 243 -18.69 21.33 12.91
N VAL A 244 -17.36 21.28 13.02
CA VAL A 244 -16.56 20.07 12.76
C VAL A 244 -15.65 19.84 13.95
N GLU A 245 -15.79 18.69 14.59
CA GLU A 245 -15.11 18.33 15.83
C GLU A 245 -13.80 17.57 15.58
N PRO A 246 -12.84 17.60 16.53
CA PRO A 246 -11.65 16.76 16.45
C PRO A 246 -12.00 15.26 16.32
N GLY A 247 -11.36 14.60 15.37
CA GLY A 247 -11.64 13.22 14.97
C GLY A 247 -12.48 13.12 13.70
N GLU A 248 -13.25 14.14 13.35
CA GLU A 248 -14.04 14.16 12.11
C GLU A 248 -13.17 14.44 10.89
N MET A 249 -13.70 14.10 9.71
CA MET A 249 -13.03 14.32 8.44
C MET A 249 -13.54 15.59 7.78
N ILE A 250 -12.62 16.39 7.26
CA ILE A 250 -12.95 17.54 6.40
C ILE A 250 -12.42 17.30 4.99
N ARG A 251 -13.23 17.64 3.99
CA ARG A 251 -12.93 17.47 2.58
C ARG A 251 -12.87 18.82 1.88
N TYR A 252 -11.83 19.07 1.10
CA TYR A 252 -11.67 20.34 0.40
C TYR A 252 -10.75 20.20 -0.81
N ILE A 253 -10.83 21.15 -1.75
CA ILE A 253 -9.82 21.37 -2.78
C ILE A 253 -8.97 22.59 -2.41
N LEU A 254 -7.71 22.57 -2.81
CA LEU A 254 -6.77 23.68 -2.63
C LEU A 254 -6.81 24.59 -3.88
N LEU A 255 -7.08 25.87 -3.68
CA LEU A 255 -7.19 26.86 -4.78
C LEU A 255 -5.95 27.75 -4.87
N ASP A 256 -5.46 28.24 -3.72
CA ASP A 256 -4.24 29.05 -3.63
C ASP A 256 -3.58 28.79 -2.26
N ALA A 257 -2.48 28.04 -2.25
CA ALA A 257 -1.77 27.74 -1.01
C ALA A 257 -1.29 28.99 -0.25
N ARG A 258 -1.07 30.10 -0.94
CA ARG A 258 -0.49 31.35 -0.40
C ARG A 258 -1.54 32.34 0.06
N ALA A 259 -2.81 32.14 -0.30
CA ALA A 259 -3.91 33.00 0.13
C ALA A 259 -3.99 33.12 1.65
N ARG A 260 -4.34 34.31 2.15
CA ARG A 260 -4.57 34.59 3.59
C ARG A 260 -6.05 34.61 3.97
N GLU A 261 -6.91 34.39 3.01
CA GLU A 261 -8.37 34.37 3.15
C GLU A 261 -8.87 32.94 2.94
N SER A 262 -9.82 32.51 3.76
CA SER A 262 -10.30 31.11 3.73
C SER A 262 -10.93 30.74 2.39
N GLU A 263 -11.77 31.60 1.83
CA GLU A 263 -12.51 31.38 0.57
C GLU A 263 -11.62 31.39 -0.67
N ARG A 264 -10.47 32.07 -0.61
CA ARG A 264 -9.48 32.07 -1.68
C ARG A 264 -8.47 30.92 -1.56
N LYS A 265 -8.23 30.41 -0.35
CA LYS A 265 -7.26 29.33 -0.11
C LYS A 265 -7.80 27.97 -0.53
N VAL A 266 -9.02 27.65 -0.14
CA VAL A 266 -9.63 26.33 -0.37
C VAL A 266 -11.09 26.48 -0.78
N ARG A 267 -11.68 25.38 -1.25
CA ARG A 267 -13.14 25.21 -1.30
C ARG A 267 -13.49 23.89 -0.66
N VAL A 268 -14.39 23.91 0.33
CA VAL A 268 -14.91 22.69 0.96
C VAL A 268 -15.70 21.88 -0.08
N ALA A 269 -15.54 20.55 -0.05
CA ALA A 269 -16.08 19.65 -1.08
C ALA A 269 -17.61 19.75 -1.23
N GLU A 270 -18.32 19.91 -0.11
CA GLU A 270 -19.77 20.09 -0.06
C GLU A 270 -20.25 21.39 -0.73
N PHE A 271 -19.33 22.32 -1.00
CA PHE A 271 -19.61 23.64 -1.57
C PHE A 271 -19.07 23.82 -3.00
N LEU A 272 -18.61 22.74 -3.63
CA LEU A 272 -18.09 22.77 -4.99
C LEU A 272 -19.19 23.12 -5.99
N GLN A 273 -18.85 23.95 -6.97
CA GLN A 273 -19.71 24.35 -8.08
C GLN A 273 -19.25 23.76 -9.41
N GLY A 274 -18.00 23.27 -9.47
CA GLY A 274 -17.40 22.63 -10.65
C GLY A 274 -16.63 23.59 -11.55
N ASP A 275 -16.70 24.90 -11.29
CA ASP A 275 -15.95 25.96 -11.97
C ASP A 275 -14.67 26.35 -11.22
N GLU A 276 -14.40 25.70 -10.09
CA GLU A 276 -13.20 25.99 -9.33
C GLU A 276 -11.92 25.66 -10.11
N GLU A 277 -10.89 26.45 -9.86
CA GLU A 277 -9.56 26.29 -10.45
C GLU A 277 -8.59 25.81 -9.35
N PRO A 278 -8.34 24.49 -9.22
CA PRO A 278 -7.37 23.96 -8.27
C PRO A 278 -5.97 24.52 -8.54
N ASP A 279 -5.16 24.65 -7.47
CA ASP A 279 -3.75 25.06 -7.55
C ASP A 279 -2.92 23.99 -8.26
N ALA A 280 -2.85 24.09 -9.60
CA ALA A 280 -2.27 23.07 -10.46
C ALA A 280 -0.88 22.63 -10.00
N TRP A 281 0.00 23.56 -9.62
CA TRP A 281 1.37 23.25 -9.24
C TRP A 281 1.50 22.62 -7.85
N GLU A 282 0.63 22.96 -6.91
CA GLU A 282 0.58 22.27 -5.62
C GLU A 282 0.09 20.82 -5.79
N TYR A 283 -0.88 20.59 -6.67
CA TYR A 283 -1.35 19.25 -7.00
C TYR A 283 -0.34 18.43 -7.80
N ILE A 284 0.39 19.03 -8.75
CA ILE A 284 1.51 18.38 -9.44
C ILE A 284 2.61 18.02 -8.44
N ARG A 285 2.90 18.88 -7.46
CA ARG A 285 3.86 18.56 -6.39
C ARG A 285 3.40 17.35 -5.57
N LEU A 286 2.12 17.25 -5.21
CA LEU A 286 1.55 16.07 -4.55
C LEU A 286 1.66 14.81 -5.43
N LEU A 287 1.42 14.95 -6.74
CA LEU A 287 1.57 13.88 -7.73
C LEU A 287 3.03 13.39 -7.80
N CYS A 288 4.00 14.29 -7.91
CA CYS A 288 5.43 13.96 -7.90
C CYS A 288 5.87 13.27 -6.60
N ARG A 289 5.30 13.67 -5.45
CA ARG A 289 5.54 13.00 -4.16
C ARG A 289 4.98 11.57 -4.14
N SER A 290 3.84 11.35 -4.78
CA SER A 290 3.29 10.00 -5.01
C SER A 290 4.23 9.17 -5.89
N GLY A 291 4.68 9.72 -7.03
CA GLY A 291 5.64 9.06 -7.93
C GLY A 291 6.98 8.72 -7.25
N GLN A 292 7.53 9.63 -6.43
CA GLN A 292 8.73 9.35 -5.64
C GLN A 292 8.54 8.14 -4.72
N THR A 293 7.33 7.92 -4.20
CA THR A 293 7.08 6.78 -3.31
C THR A 293 7.36 5.45 -4.00
N LEU A 294 7.11 5.35 -5.31
CA LEU A 294 7.46 4.18 -6.12
C LEU A 294 8.93 4.22 -6.56
N LEU A 295 9.38 5.37 -7.08
CA LEU A 295 10.61 5.44 -7.87
C LEU A 295 11.86 5.91 -7.10
N ALA A 296 11.76 6.16 -5.79
CA ALA A 296 12.88 6.62 -4.97
C ALA A 296 14.14 5.72 -5.05
N PRO A 297 14.05 4.36 -5.03
CA PRO A 297 15.24 3.51 -5.16
C PRO A 297 16.00 3.68 -6.48
N PHE A 298 15.37 4.28 -7.48
CA PHE A 298 15.92 4.47 -8.83
C PHE A 298 16.34 5.93 -9.08
N GLY A 299 16.48 6.73 -8.03
CA GLY A 299 16.99 8.11 -8.11
C GLY A 299 15.97 9.14 -8.59
N PHE A 300 14.67 8.84 -8.50
CA PHE A 300 13.60 9.81 -8.78
C PHE A 300 13.12 10.45 -7.48
N THR A 301 13.48 11.72 -7.30
CA THR A 301 13.03 12.56 -6.17
C THR A 301 11.83 13.42 -6.59
N GLU A 302 11.10 13.97 -5.61
CA GLU A 302 10.00 14.92 -5.82
C GLU A 302 10.46 16.08 -6.71
N LEU A 303 11.65 16.62 -6.45
CA LEU A 303 12.24 17.71 -7.25
C LEU A 303 12.56 17.27 -8.67
N LYS A 304 13.19 16.10 -8.86
CA LYS A 304 13.53 15.60 -10.20
C LYS A 304 12.27 15.34 -11.03
N LEU A 305 11.24 14.75 -10.42
CA LEU A 305 9.94 14.54 -11.08
C LEU A 305 9.25 15.87 -11.38
N LEU A 306 9.32 16.84 -10.48
CA LEU A 306 8.74 18.17 -10.70
C LEU A 306 9.44 18.90 -11.85
N ASP A 307 10.77 18.79 -11.95
CA ASP A 307 11.53 19.37 -13.05
C ASP A 307 11.17 18.73 -14.40
N LEU A 308 10.94 17.41 -14.43
CA LEU A 308 10.42 16.69 -15.60
C LEU A 308 8.98 17.08 -15.99
N CYS A 309 8.24 17.74 -15.09
CA CYS A 309 6.91 18.27 -15.34
C CYS A 309 6.90 19.75 -15.76
N ARG A 310 8.06 20.43 -15.80
CA ARG A 310 8.12 21.85 -16.24
C ARG A 310 8.00 22.00 -17.75
N ASP A 311 8.54 21.05 -18.49
CA ASP A 311 8.38 20.95 -19.93
C ASP A 311 7.66 19.64 -20.25
N LEU A 312 6.48 19.79 -20.84
CA LEU A 312 5.57 18.71 -21.22
C LEU A 312 5.21 18.80 -22.71
N SER A 313 6.00 19.53 -23.49
CA SER A 313 5.78 19.73 -24.93
C SER A 313 6.01 18.46 -25.75
N ASP A 314 6.85 17.55 -25.24
CA ASP A 314 7.17 16.24 -25.80
C ASP A 314 6.18 15.14 -25.41
N VAL A 315 5.30 15.39 -24.44
CA VAL A 315 4.35 14.39 -23.95
C VAL A 315 3.16 14.30 -24.89
N SER A 316 3.11 13.25 -25.70
CA SER A 316 1.95 12.89 -26.51
C SER A 316 0.92 12.10 -25.70
N THR A 317 -0.33 12.09 -26.17
CA THR A 317 -1.36 11.17 -25.69
C THR A 317 -0.81 9.73 -25.77
N PRO A 318 -0.87 8.92 -24.70
CA PRO A 318 -0.60 7.50 -24.85
C PRO A 318 -1.56 6.92 -25.90
N ASP A 319 -1.04 6.16 -26.86
CA ASP A 319 -1.84 5.52 -27.92
C ASP A 319 -3.04 4.80 -27.28
N SER A 320 -4.22 4.89 -27.91
CA SER A 320 -5.52 4.60 -27.27
C SER A 320 -5.71 3.17 -26.77
N GLU A 321 -4.84 2.22 -27.12
CA GLU A 321 -4.81 0.88 -26.49
C GLU A 321 -4.26 0.91 -25.05
N ALA A 322 -3.54 1.96 -24.68
CA ALA A 322 -3.05 2.26 -23.34
C ALA A 322 -3.85 3.39 -22.66
N ALA A 323 -5.06 3.70 -23.16
CA ALA A 323 -5.96 4.63 -22.51
C ALA A 323 -6.27 4.10 -21.10
N ILE A 324 -5.86 4.86 -20.09
CA ILE A 324 -6.14 4.60 -18.68
C ILE A 324 -7.66 4.71 -18.49
N HIS A 325 -8.38 3.63 -18.78
CA HIS A 325 -9.81 3.51 -18.52
C HIS A 325 -10.00 3.09 -17.06
N VAL A 326 -10.62 3.98 -16.29
CA VAL A 326 -11.17 3.64 -14.99
C VAL A 326 -12.36 2.71 -15.25
N ARG A 327 -12.22 1.41 -14.98
CA ARG A 327 -13.40 0.56 -14.76
C ARG A 327 -13.95 0.94 -13.39
N GLU A 328 -15.18 1.47 -13.39
CA GLU A 328 -15.97 1.62 -12.18
C GLU A 328 -16.14 0.25 -11.51
N ASP A 329 -16.13 0.26 -10.18
CA ASP A 329 -16.37 -0.88 -9.29
C ASP A 329 -15.36 -2.03 -9.34
N TYR A 330 -14.27 -1.86 -8.60
CA TYR A 330 -13.59 -3.02 -8.00
C TYR A 330 -13.38 -2.82 -6.50
N LYS A 331 -14.22 -3.47 -5.70
CA LYS A 331 -13.92 -3.78 -4.30
C LYS A 331 -12.79 -4.80 -4.30
N SER A 332 -11.64 -4.44 -3.74
CA SER A 332 -10.54 -5.38 -3.52
C SER A 332 -10.99 -6.49 -2.56
N HIS A 333 -11.44 -7.63 -3.08
CA HIS A 333 -11.54 -8.86 -2.30
C HIS A 333 -10.20 -9.58 -2.38
N GLY A 334 -9.34 -9.30 -1.39
CA GLY A 334 -8.06 -9.97 -1.20
C GLY A 334 -7.86 -10.29 0.27
N HIS A 335 -8.46 -11.37 0.76
CA HIS A 335 -8.05 -11.99 2.01
C HIS A 335 -6.77 -12.78 1.75
N SER A 336 -5.62 -12.15 1.98
CA SER A 336 -4.38 -12.88 2.20
C SER A 336 -4.50 -13.69 3.50
N ARG A 337 -4.22 -14.99 3.45
CA ARG A 337 -4.05 -15.85 4.65
C ARG A 337 -2.80 -15.48 5.46
N ALA A 338 -1.89 -14.69 4.89
CA ALA A 338 -0.67 -14.22 5.56
C ALA A 338 -0.90 -12.88 6.27
N ARG A 339 -0.58 -12.84 7.57
CA ARG A 339 -0.65 -11.62 8.38
C ARG A 339 0.26 -10.55 7.77
N GLY A 340 -0.34 -9.43 7.40
CA GLY A 340 0.36 -8.17 7.25
C GLY A 340 0.17 -7.45 5.92
N GLY A 341 -0.51 -8.02 4.93
CA GLY A 341 -0.88 -7.19 3.77
C GLY A 341 -1.41 -7.91 2.56
N VAL A 342 -1.83 -7.05 1.65
CA VAL A 342 -2.90 -7.32 0.71
C VAL A 342 -2.27 -7.67 -0.62
N GLY A 343 -2.60 -8.86 -1.10
CA GLY A 343 -2.31 -9.26 -2.46
C GLY A 343 -3.37 -8.66 -3.39
N TYR A 344 -2.93 -8.07 -4.51
CA TYR A 344 -3.80 -7.44 -5.50
C TYR A 344 -3.58 -8.10 -6.86
N LYS A 345 -4.64 -8.65 -7.48
CA LYS A 345 -4.55 -9.14 -8.86
C LYS A 345 -4.44 -7.98 -9.86
N ARG A 346 -3.80 -8.22 -11.01
CA ARG A 346 -3.70 -7.27 -12.12
C ARG A 346 -5.06 -6.60 -12.41
N PRO A 347 -5.13 -5.26 -12.47
CA PRO A 347 -6.33 -4.55 -12.92
C PRO A 347 -6.54 -4.59 -14.45
N TRP A 348 -5.57 -5.10 -15.20
CA TRP A 348 -5.51 -4.99 -16.66
C TRP A 348 -5.37 -6.38 -17.29
N ASN A 349 -6.40 -6.82 -18.01
CA ASN A 349 -6.25 -7.86 -19.02
C ASN A 349 -6.17 -7.14 -20.37
N ALA A 350 -5.12 -7.39 -21.15
CA ALA A 350 -5.23 -7.18 -22.59
C ALA A 350 -6.29 -8.17 -23.07
N GLU A 351 -7.42 -7.69 -23.58
CA GLU A 351 -8.34 -8.56 -24.31
C GLU A 351 -7.57 -9.07 -25.53
N ASP A 352 -7.49 -10.39 -25.70
CA ASP A 352 -7.02 -10.96 -26.97
C ASP A 352 -7.91 -10.40 -28.09
N PRO A 353 -7.33 -10.03 -29.26
CA PRO A 353 -8.13 -9.55 -30.38
C PRO A 353 -9.22 -10.57 -30.70
N PRO A 354 -10.45 -10.14 -31.02
CA PRO A 354 -11.53 -11.07 -31.33
C PRO A 354 -11.08 -12.02 -32.43
N GLU A 355 -11.20 -13.33 -32.18
CA GLU A 355 -10.94 -14.35 -33.18
C GLU A 355 -11.76 -14.02 -34.44
N PRO A 356 -11.17 -14.10 -35.65
CA PRO A 356 -11.92 -13.89 -36.87
C PRO A 356 -13.04 -14.93 -36.92
N GLU A 357 -14.29 -14.46 -37.03
CA GLU A 357 -15.46 -15.29 -37.24
C GLU A 357 -15.16 -16.25 -38.40
N ALA A 358 -15.20 -17.55 -38.10
CA ALA A 358 -15.15 -18.57 -39.13
C ALA A 358 -16.45 -18.45 -39.93
N ASP A 359 -16.33 -17.97 -41.18
CA ASP A 359 -17.39 -18.03 -42.18
C ASP A 359 -17.93 -19.48 -42.25
N GLU A 360 -19.18 -19.67 -41.80
CA GLU A 360 -19.96 -20.87 -42.08
C GLU A 360 -20.30 -20.91 -43.59
N ALA A 361 -19.89 -22.00 -44.24
CA ALA A 361 -20.33 -22.39 -45.58
C ALA A 361 -21.59 -23.25 -45.53
#